data_AF-A0A2N3ED50-F1
#
_entry.id   AF-A0A2N3ED50-F1
#
_cell.length_a   1.000
_cell.length_b   1.000
_cell.length_c   1.000
_cell.angle_alpha   90.00
_cell.angle_beta   90.00
_cell.angle_gamma   90.00
#
_symmetry.space_group_name_H-M   'P 1'
#
loop_
_entity.id
_entity.type
_entity.pdbx_description
1 polymer ?
#
loop_
_entity_poly.entity_id
_entity_poly.type
_entity_poly.pdbx_seq_one_letter_code
_entity_poly.pdbx_strand_id
1 'polypeptide(L)'
;MKFLGTVKMASIEKRERKAGTVYRAKVRVHGMPPIDKTFRRLSDAKLWVQQTEAAIHRGEFKSAHQEAKRHTLKDVVDRYRREILPNKAASTQRSESTCV
;
A
#
# COMPACT_ATOMS: atom_id res chain seq x y z
N MET A 1 23.89 4.15 -28.59
CA MET A 1 22.72 4.32 -27.72
C MET A 1 22.82 5.63 -26.96
N LYS A 2 21.83 6.52 -27.09
CA LYS A 2 21.79 7.80 -26.36
C LYS A 2 21.32 7.53 -24.93
N PHE A 3 22.20 7.83 -23.96
CA PHE A 3 21.85 7.90 -22.54
C PHE A 3 20.82 9.02 -22.36
N LEU A 4 19.54 8.66 -22.36
CA LEU A 4 18.47 9.58 -21.97
C LEU A 4 18.68 9.92 -20.50
N GLY A 5 18.97 11.19 -20.22
CA GLY A 5 19.04 11.75 -18.88
C GLY A 5 17.82 11.30 -18.08
N THR A 6 18.08 10.57 -17.00
CA THR A 6 17.08 9.93 -16.15
C THR A 6 16.12 10.98 -15.63
N VAL A 7 14.90 11.04 -16.18
CA VAL A 7 13.76 11.67 -15.50
C VAL A 7 13.58 10.85 -14.22
N LYS A 8 14.05 11.39 -13.08
CA LYS A 8 14.09 10.66 -11.80
C LYS A 8 12.67 10.43 -11.31
N MET A 9 12.12 9.26 -11.63
CA MET A 9 10.87 8.73 -11.08
C MET A 9 10.98 8.46 -9.59
N ALA A 10 12.22 8.30 -9.07
CA ALA A 10 12.49 8.06 -7.67
C ALA A 10 13.47 9.06 -7.03
N SER A 11 13.19 9.44 -5.78
CA SER A 11 14.01 10.33 -4.95
C SER A 11 14.34 9.66 -3.62
N ILE A 12 15.60 9.68 -3.21
CA ILE A 12 16.05 9.19 -1.89
C ILE A 12 16.48 10.40 -1.06
N GLU A 13 15.73 10.68 0.01
CA GLU A 13 16.06 11.71 1.00
C GLU A 13 16.88 11.09 2.13
N LYS A 14 18.09 11.60 2.37
CA LYS A 14 18.86 11.29 3.59
C LYS A 14 18.34 12.17 4.73
N ARG A 15 18.06 11.58 5.89
CA ARG A 15 17.63 12.27 7.12
C ARG A 15 18.48 11.82 8.29
N GLU A 16 19.21 12.75 8.88
CA GLU A 16 20.01 12.49 10.08
C GLU A 16 19.15 12.80 11.31
N ARG A 17 19.05 11.82 12.22
CA ARG A 17 18.36 11.97 13.50
C ARG A 17 19.30 11.60 14.64
N LYS A 18 18.93 12.00 15.88
CA LYS A 18 19.68 11.66 17.10
C LYS A 18 19.93 10.15 17.25
N ALA A 19 19.03 9.31 16.75
CA ALA A 19 19.12 7.84 16.81
C ALA A 19 19.81 7.19 15.60
N GLY A 20 20.31 7.98 14.63
CA GLY A 20 21.00 7.48 13.44
C GLY A 20 20.51 8.07 12.12
N THR A 21 21.18 7.69 11.03
CA THR A 21 20.82 8.10 9.66
C THR A 21 19.71 7.21 9.11
N VAL A 22 18.72 7.84 8.49
CA VAL A 22 17.56 7.20 7.88
C VAL A 22 17.43 7.69 6.44
N TYR A 23 17.10 6.78 5.52
CA TYR A 23 16.94 7.05 4.10
C TYR A 23 15.49 6.84 3.70
N ARG A 24 14.82 7.88 3.23
CA ARG A 24 13.44 7.78 2.71
C ARG A 24 13.46 7.76 1.19
N ALA A 25 13.08 6.63 0.61
CA ALA A 25 12.87 6.50 -0.82
C ALA A 25 11.42 6.84 -1.18
N LYS A 26 11.23 7.63 -2.24
CA LYS A 26 9.94 8.02 -2.81
C LYS A 26 9.93 7.68 -4.28
N VAL A 27 8.92 6.95 -4.75
CA VAL A 27 8.70 6.63 -6.17
C VAL A 27 7.39 7.31 -6.60
N ARG A 28 7.44 8.09 -7.67
CA ARG A 28 6.29 8.77 -8.26
C ARG A 28 6.06 8.24 -9.66
N VAL A 29 4.86 7.73 -9.90
CA VAL A 29 4.44 7.23 -11.21
C VAL A 29 3.16 7.91 -11.61
N HIS A 30 3.06 8.31 -12.87
CA HIS A 30 1.86 8.95 -13.40
C HIS A 30 0.64 8.02 -13.25
N GLY A 31 -0.48 8.55 -12.78
CA GLY A 31 -1.71 7.77 -12.57
C GLY A 31 -1.75 6.90 -11.31
N MET A 32 -0.68 6.88 -10.49
CA MET A 32 -0.67 6.21 -9.19
C MET A 32 -0.33 7.17 -8.05
N PRO A 33 -0.86 6.92 -6.83
CA PRO A 33 -0.43 7.66 -5.66
C PRO A 33 1.08 7.45 -5.44
N PRO A 34 1.79 8.48 -4.93
CA PRO A 34 3.21 8.35 -4.62
C PRO A 34 3.44 7.27 -3.55
N ILE A 35 4.44 6.43 -3.76
CA ILE A 35 4.79 5.37 -2.82
C ILE A 35 6.09 5.76 -2.13
N ASP A 36 6.12 5.71 -0.81
CA ASP A 36 7.32 5.98 -0.04
C ASP A 36 7.63 4.87 0.96
N LYS A 37 8.93 4.65 1.18
CA LYS A 37 9.42 3.68 2.16
C LYS A 37 10.71 4.18 2.78
N THR A 38 10.84 3.91 4.07
CA THR A 38 11.96 4.39 4.89
C THR A 38 12.87 3.23 5.27
N PHE A 39 14.18 3.44 5.13
CA PHE A 39 15.23 2.44 5.33
C PHE A 39 16.36 2.98 6.21
N ARG A 40 17.11 2.08 6.86
CA ARG A 40 18.31 2.45 7.62
C ARG A 40 19.58 2.47 6.76
N ARG A 41 19.61 1.70 5.68
CA ARG A 41 20.76 1.60 4.77
C ARG A 41 20.42 2.20 3.41
N LEU A 42 21.38 2.91 2.82
CA LEU A 42 21.24 3.53 1.50
C LEU A 42 21.13 2.47 0.39
N SER A 43 21.88 1.38 0.52
CA SER A 43 21.86 0.27 -0.45
C SER A 43 20.47 -0.37 -0.55
N ASP A 44 19.85 -0.65 0.60
CA ASP A 44 18.50 -1.22 0.66
C ASP A 44 17.47 -0.27 0.01
N ALA A 45 17.59 1.04 0.27
CA ALA A 45 16.72 2.04 -0.34
C ALA A 45 16.86 2.07 -1.88
N LYS A 46 18.09 2.00 -2.40
CA LYS A 46 18.35 1.96 -3.85
C LYS A 46 17.80 0.69 -4.49
N LEU A 47 18.04 -0.47 -3.87
CA LEU A 47 17.55 -1.75 -4.36
C LEU A 47 16.01 -1.76 -4.40
N TRP A 48 15.37 -1.27 -3.33
CA TRP A 48 13.91 -1.19 -3.27
C TRP A 48 13.31 -0.28 -4.34
N VAL A 49 13.94 0.87 -4.61
CA VAL A 49 13.53 1.76 -5.70
C VAL A 49 13.53 1.01 -7.04
N GLN A 50 14.65 0.36 -7.37
CA GLN A 50 14.79 -0.37 -8.63
C GLN A 50 13.77 -1.52 -8.77
N GLN A 51 13.58 -2.29 -7.70
CA GLN A 51 12.60 -3.37 -7.68
C GLN A 51 11.17 -2.85 -7.85
N THR A 52 10.85 -1.72 -7.20
CA THR A 52 9.52 -1.11 -7.25
C THR A 52 9.24 -0.53 -8.63
N GLU A 53 10.21 0.17 -9.24
CA GLU A 53 10.10 0.66 -10.61
C GLU A 53 9.89 -0.50 -11.60
N ALA A 54 10.66 -1.58 -11.45
CA ALA A 54 10.51 -2.77 -12.29
C ALA A 54 9.13 -3.45 -12.10
N ALA A 55 8.64 -3.57 -10.86
CA ALA A 55 7.32 -4.14 -10.57
C ALA A 55 6.18 -3.28 -11.14
N ILE A 56 6.32 -1.96 -11.06
CA ILE A 56 5.36 -1.02 -11.65
C ILE A 56 5.36 -1.14 -13.18
N HIS A 57 6.54 -1.19 -13.80
CA HIS A 57 6.66 -1.35 -15.25
C HIS A 57 6.06 -2.66 -15.74
N ARG A 58 6.18 -3.74 -14.96
CA ARG A 58 5.54 -5.04 -15.26
C ARG A 58 4.04 -5.08 -14.97
N GLY A 59 3.46 -4.04 -14.37
CA GLY A 59 2.05 -4.02 -13.96
C GLY A 59 1.71 -4.94 -12.77
N GLU A 60 2.72 -5.50 -12.11
CA GLU A 60 2.57 -6.41 -10.96
C GLU A 60 2.39 -5.67 -9.63
N PHE A 61 2.55 -4.34 -9.64
CA PHE A 61 2.47 -3.53 -8.44
C PHE A 61 1.02 -3.40 -7.96
N LYS A 62 0.60 -4.32 -7.10
CA LYS A 62 -0.63 -4.23 -6.32
C LYS A 62 -0.42 -3.23 -5.18
N SER A 63 -0.80 -1.97 -5.40
CA SER A 63 -0.79 -1.00 -4.30
C SER A 63 -1.77 -1.45 -3.21
N ALA A 64 -1.48 -1.18 -1.94
CA ALA A 64 -2.40 -1.47 -0.83
C ALA A 64 -3.80 -0.87 -1.05
N HIS A 65 -3.88 0.20 -1.85
CA HIS A 65 -5.14 0.80 -2.30
C HIS A 65 -5.90 -0.06 -3.32
N GLN A 66 -5.22 -0.79 -4.22
CA GLN A 66 -5.87 -1.77 -5.08
C GLN A 66 -6.40 -2.97 -4.28
N GLU A 67 -5.67 -3.44 -3.27
CA GLU A 67 -6.17 -4.50 -2.38
C GLU A 67 -7.36 -4.00 -1.53
N ALA A 68 -7.29 -2.78 -0.99
CA ALA A 68 -8.40 -2.17 -0.27
C ALA A 68 -9.64 -1.95 -1.18
N LYS A 69 -9.46 -1.68 -2.47
CA LYS A 69 -10.57 -1.64 -3.44
C LYS A 69 -11.21 -3.01 -3.68
N ARG A 70 -10.49 -4.11 -3.45
CA ARG A 70 -11.03 -5.46 -3.62
C ARG A 70 -12.03 -5.84 -2.52
N HIS A 71 -11.88 -5.27 -1.32
CA HIS A 71 -12.81 -5.46 -0.21
C HIS A 71 -13.53 -4.15 0.12
N THR A 72 -14.73 -3.98 -0.45
CA THR A 72 -15.58 -2.83 -0.11
C THR A 72 -16.23 -3.02 1.26
N LEU A 73 -16.62 -1.94 1.93
CA LEU A 73 -17.39 -2.04 3.19
C LEU A 73 -18.66 -2.90 3.01
N LYS A 74 -19.28 -2.81 1.84
CA LYS A 74 -20.41 -3.66 1.46
C LYS A 74 -20.06 -5.14 1.48
N ASP A 75 -18.94 -5.54 0.86
CA ASP A 75 -18.43 -6.92 0.86
C ASP A 75 -18.20 -7.44 2.29
N VAL A 76 -17.63 -6.59 3.15
CA VAL A 76 -17.40 -6.94 4.55
C VAL A 76 -18.71 -7.12 5.33
N VAL A 77 -19.69 -6.23 5.13
CA VAL A 77 -21.02 -6.32 5.77
C VAL A 77 -21.78 -7.55 5.27
N ASP A 78 -21.75 -7.83 3.97
CA ASP A 78 -22.40 -9.01 3.38
C ASP A 78 -21.78 -10.30 3.93
N ARG A 79 -20.45 -10.37 4.07
CA ARG A 79 -19.77 -11.50 4.72
C ARG A 79 -20.17 -11.63 6.19
N TYR A 80 -20.21 -10.53 6.94
CA TYR A 80 -20.61 -10.55 8.35
C TYR A 80 -22.03 -11.11 8.53
N ARG A 81 -22.97 -10.68 7.68
CA ARG A 81 -24.35 -11.18 7.68
C ARG A 81 -24.46 -12.66 7.36
N ARG A 82 -23.62 -13.20 6.48
CA ARG A 82 -23.68 -14.60 6.03
C ARG A 82 -22.97 -15.56 6.96
N GLU A 83 -21.80 -15.18 7.47
CA GLU A 83 -20.89 -16.11 8.15
C GLU A 83 -20.93 -15.98 9.66
N ILE A 84 -21.11 -14.76 10.19
CA ILE A 84 -20.92 -14.46 11.61
C ILE A 84 -22.25 -14.23 12.32
N LEU A 85 -23.14 -13.43 11.72
CA LEU A 85 -24.45 -13.09 12.30
C LEU A 85 -25.32 -14.31 12.65
N PRO A 86 -25.49 -15.34 11.80
CA PRO A 86 -26.36 -16.48 12.12
C PRO A 86 -25.86 -17.32 13.30
N ASN A 87 -24.58 -17.20 13.67
CA ASN A 87 -23.97 -17.94 14.76
C ASN A 87 -24.03 -17.21 16.12
N LYS A 88 -24.62 -16.01 16.15
CA LYS A 88 -24.82 -15.22 17.39
C LYS A 88 -26.16 -15.54 18.05
N ALA A 89 -26.35 -15.12 19.29
CA ALA A 89 -27.64 -15.28 19.98
C ALA A 89 -28.78 -14.53 19.26
N ALA A 90 -29.99 -15.09 19.25
CA ALA A 90 -31.14 -14.55 18.51
C ALA A 90 -31.54 -13.11 18.91
N SER A 91 -31.27 -12.71 20.16
CA SER A 91 -31.49 -11.33 20.64
C SER A 91 -30.53 -10.35 19.94
N THR A 92 -29.25 -10.72 19.88
CA THR A 92 -28.18 -9.96 19.23
C THR A 92 -28.36 -9.87 17.72
N GLN A 93 -28.81 -10.96 17.08
CA GLN A 93 -29.15 -10.96 15.65
C GLN A 93 -30.25 -9.94 15.31
N ARG A 94 -31.31 -9.87 16.13
CA ARG A 94 -32.43 -8.94 15.90
C ARG A 94 -31.99 -7.48 15.99
N SER A 95 -31.18 -7.12 16.99
CA SER A 95 -30.69 -5.75 17.12
C SER A 95 -29.74 -5.35 15.98
N GLU A 96 -28.80 -6.24 15.63
CA GLU A 96 -27.80 -5.96 14.59
C GLU A 96 -28.36 -6.03 13.16
N SER A 97 -29.48 -6.73 12.94
CA SER A 97 -30.17 -6.75 11.64
C SER A 97 -31.05 -5.53 11.40
N THR A 98 -31.52 -4.89 12.47
CA THR A 98 -32.45 -3.75 12.40
C THR A 98 -31.73 -2.42 12.19
N CYS A 99 -30.44 -2.31 12.54
CA CYS A 99 -29.70 -1.05 12.53
C CYS A 99 -28.81 -0.81 11.30
N VAL A 100 -28.89 -1.66 10.26
CA VAL A 100 -28.01 -1.61 9.08
C VAL A 100 -28.78 -1.49 7.78
#